data_AF-A0A3M1MQT9-F1
#
_entry.id   AF-A0A3M1MQT9-F1
#
_cell.length_a   1.000
_cell.length_b   1.000
_cell.length_c   1.000
_cell.angle_alpha   90.00
_cell.angle_beta   90.00
_cell.angle_gamma   90.00
#
_symmetry.space_group_name_H-M   'P 1'
#
loop_
_entity.id
_entity.type
_entity.pdbx_description
1 polymer ?
#
loop_
_entity_poly.entity_id
_entity_poly.type
_entity_poly.pdbx_seq_one_letter_code
_entity_poly.pdbx_strand_id
1 'polypeptide(L)'
;RQRFIDFTQIPLRPGELPQPDPRWGPYQILAEPTGNYYFVSCDASNEVRVFRTNADTLVAVIPTATAPKLMAYHNGLVYVACLKASAPPLQGSKLGAIAVIDAQRPRLLTHLYGLGHLPRGLSVDPVKQTLVVSFENVAGTDPPHHPQAGLPGAPGKVYFVQIPSFQTQAVREIPLNGYGLALIP
;
A
#
# COMPACT_ATOMS: atom_id res chain seq x y z
N ARG A 1 35.66 13.19 18.05
CA ARG A 1 35.71 12.23 16.92
C ARG A 1 34.33 11.64 16.78
N GLN A 2 33.59 11.98 15.71
CA GLN A 2 32.30 11.35 15.43
C GLN A 2 32.56 9.89 15.07
N ARG A 3 31.97 8.95 15.80
CA ARG A 3 31.89 7.54 15.38
C ARG A 3 30.96 7.52 14.18
N PHE A 4 31.49 7.24 13.00
CA PHE A 4 30.65 6.82 11.89
C PHE A 4 30.04 5.48 12.26
N ILE A 5 28.73 5.35 12.07
CA ILE A 5 28.05 4.06 12.13
C ILE A 5 28.29 3.43 10.77
N ASP A 6 29.00 2.30 10.73
CA ASP A 6 29.10 1.49 9.51
C ASP A 6 27.70 1.02 9.12
N PHE A 7 27.35 1.15 7.84
CA PHE A 7 26.07 0.75 7.31
C PHE A 7 26.24 -0.26 6.16
N THR A 8 25.31 -1.21 6.09
CA THR A 8 25.21 -2.16 4.97
C THR A 8 24.25 -1.60 3.94
N GLN A 9 24.65 -1.59 2.68
CA GLN A 9 23.76 -1.26 1.57
C GLN A 9 23.23 -2.53 0.93
N ILE A 10 21.91 -2.64 0.82
CA ILE A 10 21.23 -3.82 0.29
C ILE A 10 20.77 -3.49 -1.14
N PRO A 11 21.25 -4.21 -2.18
CA PRO A 11 20.79 -3.98 -3.54
C PRO A 11 19.37 -4.52 -3.71
N LEU A 12 18.54 -3.83 -4.50
CA LEU A 12 17.19 -4.32 -4.75
C LEU A 12 17.18 -5.59 -5.61
N ARG A 13 18.27 -5.90 -6.33
CA ARG A 13 18.44 -7.07 -7.18
C ARG A 13 19.76 -7.79 -6.88
N PRO A 14 19.80 -9.14 -6.85
CA PRO A 14 21.03 -9.89 -6.69
C PRO A 14 22.07 -9.57 -7.77
N GLY A 15 23.32 -9.39 -7.36
CA GLY A 15 24.46 -9.13 -8.26
C GLY A 15 24.58 -7.67 -8.75
N GLU A 16 23.67 -6.77 -8.36
CA GLU A 16 23.78 -5.35 -8.68
C GLU A 16 24.47 -4.58 -7.53
N LEU A 17 25.08 -3.43 -7.86
CA LEU A 17 25.62 -2.50 -6.87
C LEU A 17 24.47 -1.75 -6.17
N PRO A 18 24.53 -1.53 -4.85
CA PRO A 18 23.54 -0.72 -4.16
C PRO A 18 23.65 0.76 -4.56
N GLN A 19 22.69 1.23 -5.35
CA GLN A 19 22.64 2.62 -5.82
C GLN A 19 21.20 3.07 -6.04
N PRO A 20 20.91 4.38 -5.98
CA PRO A 20 19.61 4.91 -6.39
C PRO A 20 19.31 4.50 -7.83
N ASP A 21 18.17 3.85 -8.03
CA ASP A 21 17.79 3.29 -9.31
C ASP A 21 16.31 3.60 -9.61
N PRO A 22 16.02 4.43 -10.63
CA PRO A 22 14.66 4.81 -10.96
C PRO A 22 13.83 3.66 -11.53
N ARG A 23 14.44 2.52 -11.92
CA ARG A 23 13.73 1.36 -12.47
C ARG A 23 12.73 0.77 -11.46
N TRP A 24 13.06 0.82 -10.17
CA TRP A 24 12.26 0.14 -9.15
C TRP A 24 11.26 1.08 -8.50
N GLY A 25 11.70 2.29 -8.14
CA GLY A 25 10.88 3.23 -7.36
C GLY A 25 10.47 2.67 -5.99
N PRO A 26 11.43 2.25 -5.15
CA PRO A 26 11.10 1.75 -3.81
C PRO A 26 10.38 2.84 -3.01
N TYR A 27 9.23 2.52 -2.43
CA TYR A 27 8.35 3.49 -1.78
C TYR A 27 8.19 3.24 -0.27
N GLN A 28 7.98 1.99 0.14
CA GLN A 28 7.87 1.61 1.55
C GLN A 28 8.54 0.27 1.82
N ILE A 29 9.14 0.13 2.99
CA ILE A 29 9.55 -1.14 3.59
C ILE A 29 8.55 -1.52 4.69
N LEU A 30 8.05 -2.75 4.66
CA LEU A 30 7.17 -3.30 5.68
C LEU A 30 7.75 -4.63 6.17
N ALA A 31 7.92 -4.78 7.48
CA ALA A 31 8.34 -6.03 8.11
C ALA A 31 7.35 -6.40 9.22
N GLU A 32 7.03 -7.68 9.34
CA GLU A 32 6.45 -8.19 10.58
C GLU A 32 7.60 -8.38 11.59
N PRO A 33 7.47 -7.93 12.85
CA PRO A 33 8.53 -8.08 13.87
C PRO A 33 9.05 -9.52 14.05
N THR A 34 8.19 -10.52 13.90
CA THR A 34 8.52 -11.95 14.05
C THR A 34 8.68 -12.69 12.71
N GLY A 35 8.62 -11.97 11.60
CA GLY A 35 8.52 -12.54 10.27
C GLY A 35 9.86 -12.94 9.67
N ASN A 36 9.82 -13.95 8.78
CA ASN A 36 10.99 -14.34 8.00
C ASN A 36 11.28 -13.39 6.84
N TYR A 37 10.36 -12.45 6.55
CA TYR A 37 10.44 -11.58 5.39
C TYR A 37 10.13 -10.11 5.69
N TYR A 38 10.78 -9.23 4.95
CA TYR A 38 10.34 -7.85 4.76
C TYR A 38 10.00 -7.62 3.29
N PHE A 39 9.11 -6.67 3.07
CA PHE A 39 8.50 -6.37 1.79
C PHE A 39 8.87 -4.94 1.40
N VAL A 40 9.23 -4.75 0.14
CA VAL A 40 9.53 -3.44 -0.43
C VAL A 40 8.56 -3.19 -1.58
N SER A 41 7.68 -2.20 -1.46
CA SER A 41 6.85 -1.77 -2.59
C SER A 41 7.70 -0.99 -3.58
N CYS A 42 7.57 -1.32 -4.86
CA CYS A 42 8.33 -0.72 -5.94
C CYS A 42 7.35 -0.13 -6.98
N ASP A 43 7.13 1.17 -6.88
CA ASP A 43 6.02 1.84 -7.55
C ASP A 43 6.20 2.01 -9.06
N ALA A 44 7.44 2.21 -9.51
CA ALA A 44 7.79 2.38 -10.92
C ALA A 44 7.74 1.05 -11.68
N SER A 45 8.08 -0.05 -11.00
CA SER A 45 8.12 -1.40 -11.55
C SER A 45 6.83 -2.21 -11.33
N ASN A 46 5.88 -1.68 -10.55
CA ASN A 46 4.59 -2.33 -10.25
C ASN A 46 4.73 -3.70 -9.59
N GLU A 47 5.60 -3.78 -8.59
CA GLU A 47 5.89 -5.02 -7.89
C GLU A 47 6.12 -4.80 -6.39
N VAL A 48 6.02 -5.88 -5.63
CA VAL A 48 6.54 -5.97 -4.26
C VAL A 48 7.70 -6.94 -4.26
N ARG A 49 8.87 -6.46 -3.82
CA ARG A 49 10.06 -7.27 -3.62
C ARG A 49 10.10 -7.82 -2.21
N VAL A 50 10.46 -9.09 -2.07
CA VAL A 50 10.43 -9.80 -0.79
C VAL A 50 11.83 -10.25 -0.46
N PHE A 51 12.29 -9.88 0.72
CA PHE A 51 13.63 -10.19 1.21
C PHE A 51 13.56 -10.98 2.50
N ARG A 52 14.55 -11.83 2.76
CA ARG A 52 14.69 -12.48 4.08
C ARG A 52 15.23 -11.51 5.12
N THR A 53 14.58 -11.44 6.28
CA THR A 53 14.97 -10.55 7.40
C THR A 53 16.33 -10.88 8.01
N ASN A 54 16.76 -12.14 7.94
CA ASN A 54 18.02 -12.57 8.57
C ASN A 54 19.26 -12.38 7.68
N ALA A 55 19.09 -12.11 6.39
CA ALA A 55 20.19 -12.11 5.43
C ALA A 55 20.09 -11.03 4.36
N ASP A 56 19.03 -10.22 4.37
CA ASP A 56 18.78 -9.15 3.39
C ASP A 56 18.84 -9.63 1.93
N THR A 57 18.41 -10.88 1.70
CA THR A 57 18.46 -11.52 0.38
C THR A 57 17.09 -11.49 -0.27
N LEU A 58 17.03 -11.01 -1.53
CA LEU A 58 15.81 -11.06 -2.34
C LEU A 58 15.43 -12.53 -2.60
N VAL A 59 14.21 -12.90 -2.23
CA VAL A 59 13.67 -14.27 -2.40
C VAL A 59 12.44 -14.35 -3.29
N ALA A 60 11.73 -13.24 -3.49
CA ALA A 60 10.62 -13.18 -4.43
C ALA A 60 10.43 -11.78 -5.01
N VAL A 61 9.87 -11.73 -6.21
CA VAL A 61 9.38 -10.52 -6.86
C VAL A 61 7.92 -10.81 -7.22
N ILE A 62 7.00 -10.07 -6.61
CA ILE A 62 5.56 -10.29 -6.74
C ILE A 62 4.98 -9.15 -7.58
N PRO A 63 4.56 -9.40 -8.84
CA PRO A 63 3.84 -8.40 -9.61
C PRO A 63 2.54 -7.99 -8.91
N THR A 64 2.26 -6.70 -8.90
CA THR A 64 1.01 -6.13 -8.36
C THR A 64 0.27 -5.34 -9.44
N ALA A 65 -0.84 -4.72 -9.06
CA ALA A 65 -1.44 -3.68 -9.87
C ALA A 65 -0.60 -2.37 -9.83
N THR A 66 -0.99 -1.39 -10.64
CA THR A 66 -0.15 -0.22 -10.95
C THR A 66 0.11 0.69 -9.74
N ALA A 67 1.37 1.10 -9.61
CA ALA A 67 1.90 2.01 -8.61
C ALA A 67 1.60 1.57 -7.16
N PRO A 68 2.13 0.42 -6.70
CA PRO A 68 2.06 0.03 -5.28
C PRO A 68 2.76 1.08 -4.42
N LYS A 69 2.08 1.57 -3.38
CA LYS A 69 2.54 2.62 -2.47
C LYS A 69 2.73 2.08 -1.07
N LEU A 70 1.79 2.35 -0.18
CA LEU A 70 1.86 1.90 1.20
C LEU A 70 1.23 0.52 1.34
N MET A 71 1.65 -0.16 2.40
CA MET A 71 1.36 -1.53 2.73
C MET A 71 1.00 -1.62 4.22
N ALA A 72 0.14 -2.58 4.55
CA ALA A 72 -0.17 -2.96 5.92
C ALA A 72 -0.12 -4.47 6.06
N TYR A 73 0.34 -4.95 7.22
CA TYR A 73 0.37 -6.37 7.55
C TYR A 73 -0.70 -6.72 8.58
N HIS A 74 -1.36 -7.86 8.41
CA HIS A 74 -2.21 -8.46 9.45
C HIS A 74 -2.42 -9.96 9.18
N ASN A 75 -2.23 -10.79 10.21
CA ASN A 75 -2.52 -12.23 10.19
C ASN A 75 -1.98 -12.97 8.95
N GLY A 76 -0.70 -12.79 8.63
CA GLY A 76 -0.06 -13.46 7.49
C GLY A 76 -0.43 -12.88 6.12
N LEU A 77 -1.13 -11.75 6.06
CA LEU A 77 -1.46 -11.06 4.82
C LEU A 77 -0.77 -9.69 4.77
N VAL A 78 -0.25 -9.34 3.60
CA VAL A 78 0.18 -7.98 3.26
C VAL A 78 -0.84 -7.38 2.30
N TYR A 79 -1.45 -6.26 2.70
CA TYR A 79 -2.30 -5.43 1.87
C TYR A 79 -1.45 -4.33 1.24
N VAL A 80 -1.60 -4.08 -0.06
CA VAL A 80 -0.79 -3.10 -0.81
C VAL A 80 -1.69 -2.15 -1.57
N ALA A 81 -1.59 -0.86 -1.28
CA ALA A 81 -2.35 0.17 -1.98
C ALA A 81 -1.72 0.42 -3.36
N CYS A 82 -2.37 -0.04 -4.41
CA CYS A 82 -1.96 0.19 -5.80
C CYS A 82 -2.69 1.43 -6.32
N LEU A 83 -2.03 2.58 -6.27
CA LEU A 83 -2.66 3.90 -6.41
C LEU A 83 -3.36 4.10 -7.77
N LYS A 84 -2.76 3.61 -8.86
CA LYS A 84 -3.14 3.98 -10.23
C LYS A 84 -3.64 2.80 -11.06
N ALA A 85 -4.00 1.70 -10.40
CA ALA A 85 -4.50 0.53 -11.11
C ALA A 85 -5.77 0.88 -11.91
N SER A 86 -5.83 0.44 -13.18
CA SER A 86 -6.98 0.65 -14.06
C SER A 86 -7.59 -0.70 -14.44
N ALA A 87 -8.89 -0.85 -14.18
CA ALA A 87 -9.67 -2.02 -14.56
C ALA A 87 -11.12 -1.61 -14.91
N PRO A 88 -11.35 -0.98 -16.08
CA PRO A 88 -12.66 -0.41 -16.42
C PRO A 88 -13.86 -1.36 -16.23
N PRO A 89 -13.77 -2.66 -16.56
CA PRO A 89 -14.87 -3.60 -16.31
C PRO A 89 -15.25 -3.77 -14.82
N LEU A 90 -14.33 -3.49 -13.89
CA LEU A 90 -14.51 -3.72 -12.44
C LEU A 90 -14.81 -2.44 -11.67
N GLN A 91 -14.37 -1.28 -12.17
CA GLN A 91 -14.43 -0.02 -11.41
C GLN A 91 -14.70 1.23 -12.25
N GLY A 92 -15.11 1.06 -13.51
CA GLY A 92 -15.39 2.17 -14.42
C GLY A 92 -14.16 3.07 -14.60
N SER A 93 -14.34 4.37 -14.46
CA SER A 93 -13.25 5.36 -14.52
C SER A 93 -12.42 5.46 -13.24
N LYS A 94 -12.79 4.74 -12.16
CA LYS A 94 -12.02 4.79 -10.92
C LYS A 94 -10.65 4.16 -11.13
N LEU A 95 -9.67 4.70 -10.42
CA LEU A 95 -8.32 4.18 -10.36
C LEU A 95 -8.05 3.68 -8.95
N GLY A 96 -7.25 2.63 -8.84
CA GLY A 96 -6.91 2.03 -7.57
C GLY A 96 -7.18 0.54 -7.52
N ALA A 97 -6.41 -0.15 -6.68
CA ALA A 97 -6.72 -1.49 -6.21
C ALA A 97 -5.99 -1.72 -4.88
N ILE A 98 -6.44 -2.70 -4.09
CA ILE A 98 -5.65 -3.26 -3.00
C ILE A 98 -5.16 -4.64 -3.43
N ALA A 99 -3.84 -4.83 -3.57
CA ALA A 99 -3.29 -6.18 -3.74
C ALA A 99 -3.23 -6.87 -2.37
N VAL A 100 -3.57 -8.15 -2.33
CA VAL A 100 -3.48 -8.98 -1.12
C VAL A 100 -2.43 -10.06 -1.39
N ILE A 101 -1.39 -10.10 -0.55
CA ILE A 101 -0.25 -10.99 -0.67
C ILE A 101 -0.22 -11.93 0.54
N ASP A 102 0.00 -13.21 0.31
CA ASP A 102 0.31 -14.21 1.34
C ASP A 102 1.74 -13.96 1.83
N ALA A 103 1.90 -13.54 3.09
CA ALA A 103 3.19 -13.21 3.67
C ALA A 103 3.99 -14.45 4.06
N GLN A 104 3.33 -15.58 4.35
CA GLN A 104 3.99 -16.81 4.78
C GLN A 104 4.58 -17.57 3.59
N ARG A 105 3.84 -17.57 2.48
CA ARG A 105 4.27 -18.11 1.18
C ARG A 105 4.19 -16.99 0.14
N PRO A 106 5.20 -16.10 0.08
CA PRO A 106 5.17 -14.86 -0.71
C PRO A 106 4.62 -15.02 -2.12
N ARG A 107 3.33 -14.74 -2.28
CA ARG A 107 2.62 -14.77 -3.57
C ARG A 107 1.39 -13.86 -3.54
N LEU A 108 1.04 -13.32 -4.70
CA LEU A 108 -0.21 -12.60 -4.87
C LEU A 108 -1.39 -13.55 -4.69
N LEU A 109 -2.38 -13.14 -3.89
CA LEU A 109 -3.65 -13.85 -3.71
C LEU A 109 -4.73 -13.27 -4.60
N THR A 110 -4.91 -11.95 -4.57
CA THR A 110 -5.95 -11.26 -5.34
C THR A 110 -5.69 -9.76 -5.42
N HIS A 111 -6.48 -9.08 -6.25
CA HIS A 111 -6.63 -7.64 -6.26
C HIS A 111 -8.09 -7.27 -5.94
N LEU A 112 -8.27 -6.33 -5.02
CA LEU A 112 -9.56 -5.75 -4.69
C LEU A 112 -9.72 -4.45 -5.48
N TYR A 113 -10.56 -4.50 -6.51
CA TYR A 113 -10.92 -3.35 -7.34
C TYR A 113 -12.21 -2.69 -6.84
N GLY A 114 -12.43 -1.45 -7.23
CA GLY A 114 -13.67 -0.72 -6.92
C GLY A 114 -13.79 -0.22 -5.47
N LEU A 115 -12.78 -0.44 -4.63
CA LEU A 115 -12.69 0.12 -3.28
C LEU A 115 -12.17 1.56 -3.38
N GLY A 116 -13.05 2.53 -3.61
CA GLY A 116 -12.71 3.96 -3.68
C GLY A 116 -11.87 4.38 -4.89
N HIS A 117 -11.33 5.61 -4.85
CA HIS A 117 -10.53 6.22 -5.91
C HIS A 117 -9.17 6.70 -5.39
N LEU A 118 -8.08 6.17 -5.96
CA LEU A 118 -6.68 6.46 -5.62
C LEU A 118 -6.32 6.08 -4.16
N PRO A 119 -6.34 4.78 -3.80
CA PRO A 119 -5.91 4.32 -2.47
C PRO A 119 -4.44 4.66 -2.25
N ARG A 120 -4.09 5.10 -1.03
CA ARG A 120 -2.71 5.45 -0.70
C ARG A 120 -2.22 4.79 0.57
N GLY A 121 -2.85 5.07 1.71
CA GLY A 121 -2.46 4.57 3.03
C GLY A 121 -3.35 3.44 3.50
N LEU A 122 -2.75 2.53 4.27
CA LEU A 122 -3.40 1.35 4.82
C LEU A 122 -2.96 1.17 6.26
N SER A 123 -3.90 0.78 7.12
CA SER A 123 -3.61 0.23 8.44
C SER A 123 -4.72 -0.74 8.82
N VAL A 124 -4.45 -1.61 9.78
CA VAL A 124 -5.45 -2.58 10.26
C VAL A 124 -5.77 -2.29 11.72
N ASP A 125 -7.06 -2.27 12.04
CA ASP A 125 -7.57 -2.41 13.41
C ASP A 125 -7.77 -3.92 13.67
N PRO A 126 -6.87 -4.58 14.41
CA PRO A 126 -6.94 -6.02 14.61
C PRO A 126 -8.07 -6.42 15.55
N VAL A 127 -8.55 -5.53 16.41
CA VAL A 127 -9.65 -5.81 17.35
C VAL A 127 -10.98 -5.83 16.60
N LYS A 128 -11.20 -4.85 15.72
CA LYS A 128 -12.42 -4.77 14.90
C LYS A 128 -12.35 -5.60 13.62
N GLN A 129 -11.18 -6.17 13.32
CA GLN A 129 -10.90 -6.83 12.04
C GLN A 129 -11.25 -5.90 10.87
N THR A 130 -10.73 -4.68 10.92
CA THR A 130 -11.04 -3.64 9.91
C THR A 130 -9.76 -3.19 9.23
N LEU A 131 -9.72 -3.29 7.90
CA LEU A 131 -8.75 -2.59 7.09
C LEU A 131 -9.22 -1.14 6.90
N VAL A 132 -8.40 -0.19 7.32
CA VAL A 132 -8.65 1.25 7.16
C VAL A 132 -7.79 1.76 6.02
N VAL A 133 -8.45 2.36 5.01
CA VAL A 133 -7.81 2.77 3.75
C VAL A 133 -8.03 4.25 3.52
N SER A 134 -6.95 5.01 3.32
CA SER A 134 -7.03 6.40 2.88
C SER A 134 -6.95 6.51 1.36
N PHE A 135 -7.67 7.50 0.83
CA PHE A 135 -7.80 7.78 -0.60
C PHE A 135 -7.48 9.24 -0.87
N GLU A 136 -6.70 9.48 -1.92
CA GLU A 136 -6.38 10.86 -2.35
C GLU A 136 -7.58 11.54 -2.97
N ASN A 137 -8.38 10.80 -3.75
CA ASN A 137 -9.57 11.30 -4.45
C ASN A 137 -9.38 12.61 -5.26
N VAL A 138 -8.14 12.94 -5.66
CA VAL A 138 -7.79 14.23 -6.28
C VAL A 138 -8.35 14.44 -7.69
N ALA A 139 -8.83 13.39 -8.35
CA ALA A 139 -9.45 13.46 -9.68
C ALA A 139 -10.98 13.31 -9.66
N GLY A 140 -11.63 13.41 -8.48
CA GLY A 140 -13.07 13.66 -8.34
C GLY A 140 -14.02 12.58 -8.88
N THR A 141 -13.52 11.37 -9.17
CA THR A 141 -14.37 10.29 -9.72
C THR A 141 -15.31 9.72 -8.66
N ASP A 142 -14.88 9.70 -7.39
CA ASP A 142 -15.82 9.50 -6.29
C ASP A 142 -16.40 10.86 -5.89
N PRO A 143 -17.73 11.08 -5.97
CA PRO A 143 -18.34 12.38 -5.72
C PRO A 143 -17.83 12.98 -4.41
N PRO A 144 -17.15 14.15 -4.43
CA PRO A 144 -16.85 14.88 -3.21
C PRO A 144 -18.16 15.46 -2.66
N HIS A 145 -18.45 15.25 -1.38
CA HIS A 145 -19.47 16.04 -0.70
C HIS A 145 -18.76 16.95 0.30
N HIS A 146 -18.16 18.04 -0.17
CA HIS A 146 -17.82 19.10 0.79
C HIS A 146 -19.05 19.33 1.68
N PRO A 147 -18.90 19.36 3.01
CA PRO A 147 -20.01 19.71 3.89
C PRO A 147 -20.54 21.13 3.58
N GLN A 148 -19.79 21.92 2.80
CA GLN A 148 -20.16 23.25 2.34
C GLN A 148 -19.77 23.45 0.86
N ALA A 149 -20.75 23.78 0.01
CA ALA A 149 -20.52 24.09 -1.39
C ALA A 149 -19.62 25.33 -1.57
N GLY A 150 -18.75 25.32 -2.59
CA GLY A 150 -17.93 26.48 -2.98
C GLY A 150 -16.51 26.52 -2.39
N LEU A 151 -16.11 25.54 -1.58
CA LEU A 151 -14.72 25.43 -1.11
C LEU A 151 -13.83 24.74 -2.15
N PRO A 152 -12.61 25.24 -2.43
CA PRO A 152 -11.69 24.62 -3.38
C PRO A 152 -11.10 23.31 -2.83
N GLY A 153 -10.78 22.36 -3.74
CA GLY A 153 -10.11 21.10 -3.43
C GLY A 153 -10.99 19.86 -3.60
N ALA A 154 -10.41 18.66 -3.47
CA ALA A 154 -11.16 17.41 -3.37
C ALA A 154 -10.82 16.77 -2.00
N PRO A 155 -11.79 16.57 -1.09
CA PRO A 155 -11.50 15.93 0.19
C PRO A 155 -11.02 14.50 -0.05
N GLY A 156 -9.98 14.10 0.69
CA GLY A 156 -9.61 12.71 0.79
C GLY A 156 -10.72 11.91 1.46
N LYS A 157 -10.71 10.60 1.24
CA LYS A 157 -11.67 9.69 1.87
C LYS A 157 -10.94 8.65 2.71
N VAL A 158 -11.58 8.19 3.76
CA VAL A 158 -11.13 7.07 4.58
C VAL A 158 -12.24 6.03 4.60
N TYR A 159 -11.93 4.82 4.17
CA TYR A 159 -12.86 3.70 4.17
C TYR A 159 -12.49 2.75 5.30
N PHE A 160 -13.52 2.23 5.97
CA PHE A 160 -13.43 1.19 6.98
C PHE A 160 -13.99 -0.07 6.34
N VAL A 161 -13.13 -1.05 6.10
CA VAL A 161 -13.44 -2.24 5.33
C VAL A 161 -13.29 -3.45 6.24
N GLN A 162 -14.39 -4.18 6.45
CA GLN A 162 -14.36 -5.42 7.23
C GLN A 162 -13.44 -6.43 6.53
N ILE A 163 -12.53 -7.03 7.27
CA ILE A 163 -11.77 -8.21 6.82
C ILE A 163 -12.28 -9.46 7.54
N PRO A 164 -12.30 -10.63 6.87
CA PRO A 164 -11.81 -10.89 5.52
C PRO A 164 -12.86 -10.70 4.40
N SER A 165 -14.09 -10.25 4.71
CA SER A 165 -15.17 -10.14 3.70
C SER A 165 -14.99 -9.00 2.69
N PHE A 166 -14.11 -8.04 2.99
CA PHE A 166 -13.86 -6.81 2.24
C PHE A 166 -15.11 -5.94 2.02
N GLN A 167 -16.09 -6.05 2.91
CA GLN A 167 -17.29 -5.19 2.87
C GLN A 167 -16.98 -3.82 3.48
N THR A 168 -17.34 -2.75 2.77
CA THR A 168 -17.22 -1.39 3.29
C THR A 168 -18.27 -1.16 4.38
N GLN A 169 -17.82 -0.88 5.60
CA GLN A 169 -18.69 -0.60 6.75
C GLN A 169 -18.99 0.89 6.90
N ALA A 170 -18.01 1.72 6.57
CA ALA A 170 -18.11 3.17 6.71
C ALA A 170 -17.16 3.88 5.76
N VAL A 171 -17.56 5.08 5.35
CA VAL A 171 -16.73 6.05 4.65
C VAL A 171 -16.73 7.36 5.46
N ARG A 172 -15.58 8.01 5.55
CA ARG A 172 -15.42 9.34 6.14
C ARG A 172 -14.69 10.23 5.16
N GLU A 173 -15.10 11.48 5.06
CA GLU A 173 -14.34 12.49 4.34
C GLU A 173 -13.38 13.20 5.29
N ILE A 174 -12.20 13.53 4.78
CA ILE A 174 -11.17 14.27 5.50
C ILE A 174 -10.78 15.51 4.68
N PRO A 175 -10.60 16.68 5.31
CA PRO A 175 -10.27 17.92 4.61
C PRO A 175 -8.78 18.00 4.21
N LEU A 176 -8.20 16.87 3.79
CA LEU A 176 -6.80 16.67 3.45
C LEU A 176 -6.72 15.62 2.33
N ASN A 177 -5.65 15.62 1.54
CA ASN A 177 -5.32 14.46 0.71
C ASN A 177 -5.02 13.26 1.62
N GLY A 178 -5.72 12.15 1.44
CA GLY A 178 -5.51 10.94 2.24
C GLY A 178 -4.20 10.23 1.90
N TYR A 179 -3.09 10.64 2.51
CA TYR A 179 -1.77 10.04 2.32
C TYR A 179 -1.51 8.88 3.30
N GLY A 180 -0.55 9.06 4.22
CA GLY A 180 -0.21 8.07 5.23
C GLY A 180 -1.32 7.93 6.26
N LEU A 181 -1.52 6.70 6.73
CA LEU A 181 -2.46 6.37 7.78
C LEU A 181 -1.75 5.44 8.75
N ALA A 182 -1.84 5.74 10.04
CA ALA A 182 -1.37 4.88 11.11
C ALA A 182 -2.50 4.77 12.14
N LEU A 183 -2.84 3.55 12.50
CA LEU A 183 -3.66 3.28 13.67
C LEU A 183 -2.72 2.94 14.81
N ILE A 184 -2.80 3.71 15.89
CA ILE A 184 -2.10 3.44 17.13
C ILE A 184 -3.16 2.87 18.07
N PRO A 185 -3.03 1.61 18.51
CA PRO A 185 -3.97 1.01 19.46
C PRO A 185 -3.95 1.70 20.82
#